data_AF-A0A671XC66-F1
#
_entry.id   AF-A0A671XC66-F1
#
_cell.length_a   1.000
_cell.length_b   1.000
_cell.length_c   1.000
_cell.angle_alpha   90.00
_cell.angle_beta   90.00
_cell.angle_gamma   90.00
#
_symmetry.space_group_name_H-M   'P 1'
#
loop_
_entity.id
_entity.type
_entity.pdbx_description
1 polymer ?
#
loop_
_entity_poly.entity_id
_entity_poly.type
_entity_poly.pdbx_seq_one_letter_code
_entity_poly.pdbx_strand_id
1 'polypeptide(L)'
;MGEKPVGCDVCGKRFTQQGYLNTHMKVHTGEKPFVCDYCGTRFSLKNNFERHMRVHTGEKPFGCNVCGKRFTHHGSLKAHMRGHTGEKPYGCETCGKRFTHQASLKSHMKVHSE
;
A
#
# COMPACT_ATOMS: atom_id res chain seq x y z
N MET A 1 16.99 1.80 16.70
CA MET A 1 16.55 0.89 15.62
C MET A 1 15.63 -0.15 16.25
N GLY A 2 14.46 -0.43 15.69
CA GLY A 2 13.52 -1.37 16.31
C GLY A 2 13.97 -2.81 16.12
N GLU A 3 14.32 -3.49 17.22
CA GLU A 3 14.69 -4.90 17.20
C GLU A 3 13.53 -5.77 16.69
N LYS A 4 13.87 -6.78 15.89
CA LYS A 4 12.90 -7.74 15.30
C LYS A 4 13.20 -9.15 15.83
N PRO A 5 12.87 -9.43 17.10
CA PRO A 5 13.30 -10.65 17.77
C PRO A 5 12.68 -11.90 17.14
N VAL A 6 11.44 -11.80 16.65
CA VAL A 6 10.65 -12.96 16.18
C VAL A 6 10.84 -13.20 14.69
N GLY A 7 11.14 -14.43 14.28
CA GLY A 7 11.35 -14.84 12.89
C GLY A 7 10.26 -15.77 12.36
N CYS A 8 9.99 -15.70 11.06
CA CYS A 8 9.18 -16.68 10.33
C CYS A 8 10.08 -17.83 9.86
N ASP A 9 9.75 -19.06 10.25
CA ASP A 9 10.55 -20.24 9.90
C ASP A 9 10.42 -20.65 8.41
N VAL A 10 9.39 -20.16 7.72
CA VAL A 10 9.14 -20.51 6.30
C VAL A 10 9.93 -19.62 5.34
N CYS A 11 10.07 -18.33 5.63
CA CYS A 11 10.72 -17.38 4.72
C CYS A 11 11.79 -16.50 5.37
N GLY A 12 12.13 -16.74 6.64
CA GLY A 12 13.16 -16.00 7.38
C GLY A 12 12.81 -14.55 7.72
N LYS A 13 11.60 -14.06 7.35
CA LYS A 13 11.19 -12.68 7.66
C LYS A 13 11.09 -12.46 9.15
N ARG A 14 11.64 -11.33 9.63
CA ARG A 14 11.64 -10.97 11.05
C ARG A 14 10.64 -9.85 11.37
N PHE A 15 10.05 -9.93 12.56
CA PHE A 15 8.99 -9.08 13.05
C PHE A 15 9.32 -8.56 14.45
N THR A 16 8.79 -7.38 14.77
CA THR A 16 8.96 -6.74 16.09
C THR A 16 8.06 -7.36 17.16
N GLN A 17 6.98 -8.03 16.76
CA GLN A 17 5.97 -8.59 17.66
C GLN A 17 5.45 -9.93 17.12
N GLN A 18 5.11 -10.85 18.03
CA GLN A 18 4.55 -12.16 17.69
C GLN A 18 3.22 -12.03 16.91
N GLY A 19 2.37 -11.07 17.24
CA GLY A 19 1.09 -10.85 16.54
C GLY A 19 1.26 -10.55 15.05
N TYR A 20 2.34 -9.85 14.67
CA TYR A 20 2.68 -9.60 13.27
C TYR A 20 3.19 -10.86 12.56
N LEU A 21 3.96 -11.71 13.25
CA LEU A 21 4.32 -13.01 12.71
C LEU A 21 3.08 -13.88 12.48
N ASN A 22 2.19 -14.01 13.47
CA ASN A 22 0.97 -14.81 13.35
C ASN A 22 0.10 -14.34 12.17
N THR A 23 -0.03 -13.02 12.02
CA THR A 23 -0.69 -12.40 10.87
C THR A 23 0.01 -12.73 9.55
N HIS A 24 1.34 -12.67 9.52
CA HIS A 24 2.14 -12.99 8.35
C HIS A 24 2.02 -14.47 7.94
N MET A 25 1.92 -15.39 8.89
CA MET A 25 1.79 -16.83 8.59
C MET A 25 0.58 -17.15 7.71
N LYS A 26 -0.47 -16.32 7.73
CA LYS A 26 -1.63 -16.44 6.82
C LYS A 26 -1.26 -16.36 5.34
N VAL A 27 -0.13 -15.74 5.00
CA VAL A 27 0.41 -15.70 3.63
C VAL A 27 0.90 -17.09 3.21
N HIS A 28 1.45 -17.87 4.13
CA HIS A 28 1.95 -19.22 3.87
C HIS A 28 0.84 -20.26 3.90
N THR A 29 -0.11 -20.15 4.84
CA THR A 29 -1.25 -21.07 4.94
C THR A 29 -2.32 -20.80 3.89
N GLY A 30 -2.34 -19.61 3.29
CA GLY A 30 -3.41 -19.18 2.38
C GLY A 30 -4.74 -18.89 3.07
N GLU A 31 -4.77 -18.85 4.41
CA GLU A 31 -5.99 -18.61 5.18
C GLU A 31 -6.56 -17.21 4.90
N LYS A 32 -7.79 -17.18 4.38
CA LYS A 32 -8.53 -15.95 4.07
C LYS A 32 -9.95 -16.03 4.65
N PRO A 33 -10.10 -15.77 5.96
CA PRO A 33 -11.37 -15.97 6.66
C PRO A 33 -12.40 -14.89 6.34
N PHE A 34 -11.98 -13.73 5.82
CA PHE A 34 -12.90 -12.64 5.49
C PHE A 34 -13.27 -12.70 4.02
N VAL A 35 -14.56 -12.84 3.71
CA VAL A 35 -15.10 -12.95 2.35
C VAL A 35 -16.02 -11.77 2.08
N CYS A 36 -15.90 -11.16 0.90
CA CYS A 36 -16.84 -10.16 0.44
C CYS A 36 -18.05 -10.80 -0.20
N ASP A 37 -19.22 -10.59 0.38
CA ASP A 37 -20.47 -11.15 -0.14
C ASP A 37 -20.90 -10.52 -1.48
N TYR A 38 -20.44 -9.31 -1.79
CA TYR A 38 -20.77 -8.63 -3.05
C TYR A 38 -19.99 -9.17 -4.26
N CYS A 39 -18.75 -9.67 -4.07
CA CYS A 39 -17.88 -10.05 -5.19
C CYS A 39 -17.06 -11.33 -4.97
N GLY A 40 -17.24 -12.02 -3.84
CA GLY A 40 -16.51 -13.23 -3.48
C GLY A 40 -15.03 -13.04 -3.12
N THR A 41 -14.51 -11.81 -3.17
CA THR A 41 -13.08 -11.57 -2.89
C THR A 41 -12.74 -11.91 -1.45
N ARG A 42 -11.63 -12.64 -1.24
CA ARG A 42 -11.21 -13.13 0.08
C ARG A 42 -9.98 -12.41 0.61
N PHE A 43 -9.95 -12.13 1.91
CA PHE A 43 -8.88 -11.41 2.60
C PHE A 43 -8.39 -12.18 3.83
N SER A 44 -7.09 -12.11 4.07
CA SER A 44 -6.46 -12.69 5.27
C SER A 44 -6.64 -11.82 6.52
N LEU A 45 -6.90 -10.52 6.34
CA LEU A 45 -6.99 -9.52 7.42
C LEU A 45 -8.29 -8.72 7.37
N LYS A 46 -8.88 -8.50 8.56
CA LYS A 46 -10.14 -7.79 8.75
C LYS A 46 -10.07 -6.35 8.23
N ASN A 47 -9.02 -5.62 8.57
CA ASN A 47 -8.84 -4.23 8.14
C ASN A 47 -8.74 -4.08 6.61
N ASN A 48 -8.14 -5.06 5.92
CA ASN A 48 -8.08 -5.08 4.46
C ASN A 48 -9.47 -5.34 3.86
N PHE A 49 -10.24 -6.26 4.47
CA PHE A 49 -11.62 -6.53 4.10
C PHE A 49 -12.52 -5.30 4.30
N GLU A 50 -12.52 -4.68 5.47
CA GLU A 50 -13.30 -3.46 5.76
C GLU A 50 -12.96 -2.33 4.81
N ARG A 51 -11.67 -2.14 4.51
CA ARG A 51 -11.22 -1.16 3.53
C ARG A 51 -11.71 -1.47 2.12
N HIS A 52 -11.75 -2.76 1.74
CA HIS A 52 -12.27 -3.19 0.44
C HIS A 52 -13.77 -2.93 0.31
N MET A 53 -14.56 -3.09 1.39
CA MET A 53 -16.01 -2.84 1.35
C MET A 53 -16.37 -1.42 0.88
N ARG A 54 -15.46 -0.46 1.06
CA ARG A 54 -15.62 0.91 0.55
C ARG A 54 -15.73 1.02 -0.97
N VAL A 55 -15.27 0.01 -1.71
CA VAL A 55 -15.48 -0.08 -3.17
C VAL A 55 -16.95 -0.30 -3.50
N HIS A 56 -17.67 -1.04 -2.66
CA HIS A 56 -19.10 -1.30 -2.82
C HIS A 56 -19.96 -0.17 -2.25
N THR A 57 -19.62 0.37 -1.08
CA THR A 57 -20.39 1.44 -0.45
C THR A 57 -20.15 2.82 -1.06
N GLY A 58 -19.06 2.99 -1.82
CA GLY A 58 -18.63 4.28 -2.35
C GLY A 58 -18.07 5.23 -1.29
N GLU A 59 -17.83 4.76 -0.05
CA GLU A 59 -17.32 5.58 1.04
C GLU A 59 -15.93 6.15 0.71
N LYS A 60 -15.80 7.48 0.82
CA LYS A 60 -14.55 8.21 0.60
C LYS A 60 -14.24 9.07 1.84
N PRO A 61 -13.69 8.48 2.91
CA PRO A 61 -13.52 9.17 4.18
C PRO A 61 -12.43 10.25 4.13
N PHE A 62 -11.50 10.19 3.18
CA PHE A 62 -10.35 11.10 3.13
C PHE A 62 -10.59 12.23 2.12
N GLY A 63 -10.73 13.46 2.59
CA GLY A 63 -10.92 14.66 1.76
C GLY A 63 -9.64 15.47 1.54
N CYS A 64 -9.47 16.01 0.35
CA CYS A 64 -8.48 17.04 0.05
C CYS A 64 -9.00 18.39 0.55
N ASN A 65 -8.23 19.05 1.41
CA ASN A 65 -8.56 20.38 1.93
C ASN A 65 -8.34 21.52 0.92
N VAL A 66 -7.60 21.27 -0.17
CA VAL A 66 -7.33 22.29 -1.20
C VAL A 66 -8.43 22.33 -2.27
N CYS A 67 -8.90 21.16 -2.75
CA CYS A 67 -9.86 21.08 -3.85
C CYS A 67 -11.15 20.32 -3.54
N GLY A 68 -11.34 19.87 -2.29
CA GLY A 68 -12.54 19.13 -1.87
C GLY A 68 -12.64 17.68 -2.38
N LYS A 69 -11.74 17.25 -3.27
CA LYS A 69 -11.76 15.88 -3.83
C LYS A 69 -11.60 14.83 -2.73
N ARG A 70 -12.42 13.77 -2.79
CA ARG A 70 -12.45 12.70 -1.78
C ARG A 70 -11.87 11.39 -2.28
N PHE A 71 -11.27 10.61 -1.38
CA PHE A 71 -10.54 9.38 -1.64
C PHE A 71 -10.94 8.27 -0.65
N THR A 72 -10.88 7.04 -1.13
CA THR A 72 -11.18 5.82 -0.35
C THR A 72 -10.02 5.42 0.57
N HIS A 73 -8.79 5.85 0.25
CA HIS A 73 -7.57 5.53 1.00
C HIS A 73 -6.73 6.78 1.30
N HIS A 74 -6.16 6.83 2.50
CA HIS A 74 -5.26 7.91 2.92
C HIS A 74 -4.03 8.03 2.01
N GLY A 75 -3.46 6.90 1.58
CA GLY A 75 -2.32 6.90 0.65
C GLY A 75 -2.64 7.56 -0.70
N SER A 76 -3.86 7.39 -1.20
CA SER A 76 -4.33 8.04 -2.43
C SER A 76 -4.47 9.56 -2.24
N LEU A 77 -5.00 10.02 -1.10
CA LEU A 77 -5.02 11.44 -0.76
C LEU A 77 -3.60 12.00 -0.68
N LYS A 78 -2.69 11.35 0.05
CA LYS A 78 -1.29 11.80 0.17
C LYS A 78 -0.61 11.90 -1.19
N ALA A 79 -0.81 10.91 -2.05
CA ALA A 79 -0.25 10.91 -3.40
C ALA A 79 -0.85 12.04 -4.27
N HIS A 80 -2.14 12.30 -4.14
CA HIS A 80 -2.81 13.43 -4.78
C HIS A 80 -2.28 14.79 -4.31
N MET A 81 -2.04 14.96 -3.00
CA MET A 81 -1.52 16.21 -2.44
C MET A 81 -0.17 16.63 -3.04
N ARG A 82 0.65 15.67 -3.51
CA ARG A 82 1.90 15.98 -4.21
C ARG A 82 1.70 16.77 -5.50
N GLY A 83 0.52 16.68 -6.13
CA GLY A 83 0.15 17.53 -7.26
C GLY A 83 -0.06 18.99 -6.87
N HIS A 84 -0.56 19.25 -5.65
CA HIS A 84 -0.71 20.59 -5.12
C HIS A 84 0.62 21.18 -4.61
N THR A 85 1.45 20.37 -3.96
CA THR A 85 2.73 20.83 -3.39
C THR A 85 3.87 20.81 -4.39
N GLY A 86 3.73 20.14 -5.53
CA GLY A 86 4.81 19.91 -6.48
C GLY A 86 5.86 18.90 -6.02
N GLU A 87 5.64 18.18 -4.91
CA GLU A 87 6.59 17.22 -4.35
C GLU A 87 6.87 16.06 -5.34
N LYS A 88 8.15 15.86 -5.66
CA LYS A 88 8.64 14.77 -6.52
C LYS A 88 9.67 13.94 -5.77
N PRO A 89 9.25 13.02 -4.90
CA PRO A 89 10.18 12.33 -4.00
C PRO A 89 11.04 11.27 -4.70
N TYR A 90 10.65 10.81 -5.88
CA TYR A 90 11.35 9.72 -6.59
C TYR A 90 12.28 10.30 -7.65
N GLY A 91 13.60 10.15 -7.47
CA GLY A 91 14.61 10.57 -8.44
C GLY A 91 15.12 9.41 -9.27
N CYS A 92 15.42 9.67 -10.54
CA CYS A 92 16.25 8.80 -11.37
C CYS A 92 17.72 9.06 -11.04
N GLU A 93 18.44 8.01 -10.66
CA GLU A 93 19.87 8.12 -10.33
C GLU A 93 20.75 8.32 -11.58
N THR A 94 20.29 7.84 -12.74
CA THR A 94 21.02 7.96 -14.00
C THR A 94 21.00 9.38 -14.57
N CYS A 95 19.85 10.07 -14.54
CA CYS A 95 19.70 11.38 -15.20
C CYS A 95 19.16 12.50 -14.28
N GLY A 96 18.97 12.24 -12.99
CA GLY A 96 18.48 13.22 -12.02
C GLY A 96 17.00 13.60 -12.14
N LYS A 97 16.28 13.11 -13.16
CA LYS A 97 14.85 13.43 -13.37
C LYS A 97 14.00 12.95 -12.20
N ARG A 98 13.11 13.82 -11.71
CA ARG A 98 12.26 13.55 -10.53
C ARG A 98 10.79 13.32 -10.90
N PHE A 99 10.13 12.45 -10.15
CA PHE A 99 8.77 11.97 -10.38
C PHE A 99 7.93 12.02 -9.10
N THR A 100 6.63 12.26 -9.27
CA THR A 100 5.63 12.29 -8.19
C THR A 100 5.27 10.88 -7.69
N HIS A 101 5.36 9.87 -8.56
CA HIS A 101 5.03 8.47 -8.26
C HIS A 101 6.18 7.53 -8.62
N GLN A 102 6.36 6.48 -7.81
CA GLN A 102 7.38 5.45 -8.03
C GLN A 102 7.14 4.67 -9.34
N ALA A 103 5.88 4.41 -9.70
CA ALA A 103 5.54 3.76 -10.95
C ALA A 103 6.03 4.56 -12.16
N SER A 104 5.92 5.90 -12.11
CA SER A 104 6.44 6.78 -13.16
C SER A 104 7.96 6.69 -13.29
N LEU A 105 8.67 6.67 -12.16
CA LEU A 105 10.13 6.42 -12.15
C LEU A 105 10.45 5.05 -12.75
N LYS A 106 9.77 3.97 -12.31
CA LYS A 106 10.00 2.61 -12.80
C LYS A 106 9.79 2.51 -14.32
N SER A 107 8.74 3.14 -14.85
CA SER A 107 8.52 3.20 -16.30
C SER A 107 9.61 4.01 -17.01
N HIS A 108 10.06 5.12 -16.42
CA HIS A 108 11.14 5.92 -16.97
C HIS A 108 12.48 5.18 -17.03
N MET A 109 12.81 4.35 -16.02
CA MET A 109 14.08 3.60 -16.00
C MET A 109 14.26 2.68 -17.21
N LYS A 110 13.16 2.28 -17.88
CA LYS A 110 13.23 1.50 -19.13
C LYS A 110 13.97 2.24 -20.26
N VAL A 111 13.94 3.57 -20.25
CA VAL A 111 14.64 4.42 -21.24
C VAL A 111 16.17 4.38 -21.05
N HIS A 112 16.66 4.00 -19.87
CA HIS A 112 18.10 3.85 -19.59
C HIS A 112 18.57 2.40 -19.68
N SER A 113 17.68 1.49 -20.10
CA SER A 113 17.97 0.06 -20.24
C SER A 113 18.26 -0.32 -21.70
N GLU A 114 18.41 0.67 -22.57
CA GLU A 114 18.75 0.57 -24.00
C GLU A 114 20.19 1.00 -24.25
#